data_AF-A0A418PLS9-F1
#
_entry.id   AF-A0A418PLS9-F1
#
_cell.length_a   1.000
_cell.length_b   1.000
_cell.length_c   1.000
_cell.angle_alpha   90.00
_cell.angle_beta   90.00
_cell.angle_gamma   90.00
#
_symmetry.space_group_name_H-M   'P 1'
#
loop_
_entity.id
_entity.type
_entity.pdbx_description
1 polymer ?
#
loop_
_entity_poly.entity_id
_entity_poly.type
_entity_poly.pdbx_seq_one_letter_code
_entity_poly.pdbx_strand_id
1 'polypeptide(L)'
;MILMKKSNHRKVWITTGYNLFAEEGHEGIQIERLSRITGLNKSGFYHYFGDVHEFLKTLVQEHDLLVDEFADQISGLDSYDPGFFNLMLRHKYVCFFHIQLVRNRHVKFFIEGHDRNNMKIDPLVIPLFSKEIGLPLEVAIPYYEALRDTFLTRVDYRTMNYEFLHGLMEQFKTMVPMILNNESGNHK
;
A
#
# COMPACT_ATOMS: atom_id res chain seq x y z
N MET A 1 -12.72 -37.61 -5.00
CA MET A 1 -13.04 -36.18 -5.17
C MET A 1 -13.00 -35.43 -3.82
N ILE A 2 -11.83 -35.34 -3.17
CA ILE A 2 -11.71 -34.69 -1.82
C ILE A 2 -10.56 -33.67 -1.74
N LEU A 3 -9.64 -33.65 -2.71
CA LEU A 3 -8.46 -32.77 -2.66
C LEU A 3 -8.65 -31.36 -3.27
N MET A 4 -9.70 -31.12 -4.08
CA MET A 4 -9.93 -29.79 -4.70
C MET A 4 -10.67 -28.77 -3.82
N LYS A 5 -11.22 -29.16 -2.65
CA LYS A 5 -12.04 -28.24 -1.81
C LYS A 5 -11.24 -27.43 -0.78
N LYS A 6 -10.09 -27.94 -0.31
CA LYS A 6 -9.30 -27.31 0.78
C LYS A 6 -8.60 -26.00 0.37
N SER A 7 -8.12 -25.92 -0.88
CA SER A 7 -7.45 -24.72 -1.42
C SER A 7 -8.39 -23.49 -1.44
N ASN A 8 -9.69 -23.70 -1.71
CA ASN A 8 -10.64 -22.61 -1.84
C ASN A 8 -10.95 -21.93 -0.50
N HIS A 9 -11.14 -22.69 0.59
CA HIS A 9 -11.47 -22.09 1.90
C HIS A 9 -10.31 -21.29 2.48
N ARG A 10 -9.07 -21.79 2.39
CA ARG A 10 -7.89 -21.04 2.83
C ARG A 10 -7.79 -19.71 2.07
N LYS A 11 -7.99 -19.74 0.75
CA LYS A 11 -7.99 -18.53 -0.09
C LYS A 11 -9.10 -17.56 0.31
N VAL A 12 -10.32 -18.05 0.56
CA VAL A 12 -11.45 -17.22 1.01
C VAL A 12 -11.12 -16.50 2.33
N TRP A 13 -10.51 -17.19 3.30
CA TRP A 13 -10.05 -16.54 4.53
C TRP A 13 -9.01 -15.45 4.24
N ILE A 14 -7.99 -15.75 3.44
CA ILE A 14 -6.91 -14.80 3.10
C ILE A 14 -7.48 -13.58 2.39
N THR A 15 -8.26 -13.75 1.32
CA THR A 15 -8.84 -12.63 0.57
C THR A 15 -9.75 -11.78 1.46
N THR A 16 -10.58 -12.39 2.32
CA THR A 16 -11.46 -11.65 3.23
C THR A 16 -10.67 -10.91 4.30
N GLY A 17 -9.68 -11.57 4.90
CA GLY A 17 -8.81 -10.97 5.91
C GLY A 17 -7.95 -9.86 5.33
N TYR A 18 -7.46 -10.01 4.11
CA TYR A 18 -6.70 -9.00 3.40
C TYR A 18 -7.50 -7.72 3.22
N ASN A 19 -8.74 -7.84 2.72
CA ASN A 19 -9.62 -6.69 2.52
C ASN A 19 -9.97 -6.00 3.85
N LEU A 20 -10.30 -6.78 4.89
CA LEU A 20 -10.56 -6.21 6.22
C LEU A 20 -9.32 -5.52 6.80
N PHE A 21 -8.15 -6.12 6.65
CA PHE A 21 -6.90 -5.52 7.12
C PHE A 21 -6.63 -4.19 6.41
N ALA A 22 -6.82 -4.14 5.09
CA ALA A 22 -6.63 -2.91 4.34
C ALA A 22 -7.59 -1.79 4.79
N GLU A 23 -8.86 -2.11 5.01
CA GLU A 23 -9.87 -1.13 5.40
C GLU A 23 -9.73 -0.67 6.86
N GLU A 24 -9.41 -1.59 7.77
CA GLU A 24 -9.57 -1.37 9.23
C GLU A 24 -8.32 -1.67 10.06
N GLY A 25 -7.26 -2.20 9.42
CA GLY A 25 -6.05 -2.62 10.11
C GLY A 25 -6.21 -3.93 10.86
N HIS A 26 -5.18 -4.28 11.62
CA HIS A 26 -5.12 -5.55 12.36
C HIS A 26 -6.20 -5.68 13.45
N GLU A 27 -6.68 -4.57 14.02
CA GLU A 27 -7.76 -4.56 15.01
C GLU A 27 -9.11 -5.02 14.43
N GLY A 28 -9.32 -4.81 13.12
CA GLY A 28 -10.50 -5.27 12.39
C GLY A 28 -10.55 -6.80 12.20
N ILE A 29 -9.44 -7.50 12.45
CA ILE A 29 -9.30 -8.94 12.27
C ILE A 29 -9.83 -9.67 13.50
N GLN A 30 -11.10 -10.07 13.43
CA GLN A 30 -11.77 -10.87 14.45
C GLN A 30 -12.27 -12.18 13.83
N ILE A 31 -11.95 -13.32 14.46
CA ILE A 31 -12.27 -14.66 13.91
C ILE A 31 -13.77 -14.86 13.78
N GLU A 32 -14.56 -14.39 14.76
CA GLU A 32 -16.01 -14.36 14.75
C GLU A 32 -16.54 -13.65 13.50
N ARG A 33 -16.00 -12.46 13.24
CA ARG A 33 -16.42 -11.61 12.13
C ARG A 33 -16.04 -12.23 10.79
N LEU A 34 -14.81 -12.70 10.66
CA LEU A 34 -14.34 -13.39 9.46
C LEU A 34 -15.19 -14.64 9.19
N SER A 35 -15.55 -15.40 10.23
CA SER A 35 -16.40 -16.60 10.10
C SER A 35 -17.80 -16.24 9.58
N ARG A 36 -18.36 -15.14 10.08
CA ARG A 36 -19.66 -14.63 9.62
C ARG A 36 -19.61 -14.14 8.17
N ILE A 37 -18.57 -13.43 7.77
CA ILE A 37 -18.42 -12.90 6.41
C ILE A 37 -18.19 -14.02 5.41
N THR A 38 -17.33 -14.99 5.75
CA THR A 38 -16.97 -16.09 4.85
C THR A 38 -17.99 -17.24 4.85
N GLY A 39 -18.85 -17.32 5.87
CA GLY A 39 -19.73 -18.47 6.11
C GLY A 39 -18.98 -19.73 6.55
N LEU A 40 -17.68 -19.62 6.88
CA LEU A 40 -16.84 -20.73 7.32
C LEU A 40 -16.83 -20.82 8.85
N ASN A 41 -16.67 -22.02 9.39
CA ASN A 41 -16.64 -22.21 10.85
C ASN A 41 -15.27 -21.84 11.45
N LYS A 42 -15.28 -21.39 12.71
CA LYS A 42 -14.08 -20.99 13.46
C LYS A 42 -13.05 -22.11 13.59
N SER A 43 -13.48 -23.35 13.81
CA SER A 43 -12.56 -24.50 13.90
C SER A 43 -11.75 -24.68 12.61
N GLY A 44 -12.34 -24.37 11.45
CA GLY A 44 -11.67 -24.34 10.17
C GLY A 44 -10.59 -23.26 10.10
N PHE A 45 -10.82 -22.08 10.65
CA PHE A 45 -9.78 -21.04 10.75
C PHE A 45 -8.56 -21.56 11.51
N TYR A 46 -8.76 -22.07 12.73
CA TYR A 46 -7.68 -22.57 13.57
C TYR A 46 -6.95 -23.77 12.95
N HIS A 47 -7.65 -24.61 12.17
CA HIS A 47 -7.03 -25.68 11.40
C HIS A 47 -6.07 -25.16 10.31
N TYR A 48 -6.40 -24.04 9.65
CA TYR A 48 -5.57 -23.50 8.57
C TYR A 48 -4.43 -22.60 9.03
N PHE A 49 -4.65 -21.82 10.10
CA PHE A 49 -3.74 -20.74 10.48
C PHE A 49 -3.18 -20.88 11.90
N GLY A 50 -3.75 -21.74 12.74
CA GLY A 50 -3.30 -21.91 14.14
C GLY A 50 -3.79 -20.79 15.06
N ASP A 51 -3.48 -19.54 14.75
CA ASP A 51 -3.94 -18.37 15.51
C ASP A 51 -4.01 -17.09 14.65
N VAL A 52 -4.42 -15.97 15.27
CA VAL A 52 -4.54 -14.66 14.58
C VAL A 52 -3.18 -14.11 14.18
N HIS A 53 -2.13 -14.34 14.96
CA HIS A 53 -0.80 -13.80 14.69
C HIS A 53 -0.18 -14.47 13.45
N GLU A 54 -0.28 -15.78 13.32
CA GLU A 54 0.15 -16.51 12.12
C GLU A 54 -0.74 -16.20 10.91
N PHE A 55 -2.02 -15.92 11.12
CA PHE A 55 -2.89 -15.39 10.06
C PHE A 55 -2.43 -14.02 9.57
N LEU A 56 -2.11 -13.08 10.46
CA LEU A 56 -1.60 -11.75 10.10
C LEU A 56 -0.28 -11.85 9.33
N LYS A 57 0.65 -12.72 9.74
CA LYS A 57 1.87 -13.01 8.96
C LYS A 57 1.54 -13.54 7.57
N THR A 58 0.56 -14.43 7.47
CA THR A 58 0.08 -14.94 6.17
C THR A 58 -0.47 -13.81 5.29
N LEU A 59 -1.19 -12.84 5.87
CA LEU A 59 -1.67 -11.67 5.13
C LEU A 59 -0.53 -10.77 4.64
N VAL A 60 0.52 -10.58 5.45
CA VAL A 60 1.71 -9.82 5.03
C VAL A 60 2.46 -10.54 3.90
N GLN A 61 2.55 -11.88 3.95
CA GLN A 61 3.12 -12.66 2.85
C GLN A 61 2.30 -12.55 1.57
N GLU A 62 0.97 -12.59 1.67
CA GLU A 62 0.09 -12.34 0.53
C GLU A 62 0.29 -10.93 -0.04
N HIS A 63 0.46 -9.94 0.84
CA HIS A 63 0.74 -8.57 0.43
C HIS A 63 2.05 -8.46 -0.35
N ASP A 64 3.11 -9.16 0.06
CA ASP A 64 4.38 -9.15 -0.64
C ASP A 64 4.24 -9.64 -2.09
N LEU A 65 3.44 -10.70 -2.31
CA LEU A 65 3.15 -11.22 -3.66
C LEU A 65 2.35 -10.22 -4.49
N LEU A 66 1.35 -9.56 -3.90
CA LEU A 66 0.58 -8.53 -4.57
C LEU A 66 1.42 -7.28 -4.87
N VAL A 67 2.41 -6.97 -4.02
CA VAL A 67 3.38 -5.90 -4.27
C VAL A 67 4.31 -6.26 -5.42
N ASP A 68 4.71 -7.52 -5.57
CA ASP A 68 5.48 -7.97 -6.74
C ASP A 68 4.67 -7.76 -8.03
N GLU A 69 3.41 -8.19 -8.05
CA GLU A 69 2.50 -7.96 -9.20
C GLU A 69 2.25 -6.46 -9.47
N PHE A 70 2.19 -5.64 -8.41
CA PHE A 70 2.03 -4.20 -8.51
C PHE A 70 3.31 -3.54 -9.07
N ALA A 71 4.49 -3.95 -8.62
CA ALA A 71 5.79 -3.50 -9.10
C ALA A 71 5.98 -3.81 -10.59
N ASP A 72 5.64 -5.03 -11.01
CA ASP A 72 5.67 -5.43 -12.41
C ASP A 72 4.82 -4.50 -13.28
N GLN A 73 3.64 -4.10 -12.80
CA GLN A 73 2.77 -3.17 -13.52
C GLN A 73 3.32 -1.73 -13.53
N ILE A 74 4.00 -1.28 -12.48
CA ILE A 74 4.65 0.05 -12.46
C ILE A 74 5.75 0.11 -13.51
N SER A 75 6.52 -0.97 -13.68
CA SER A 75 7.64 -1.02 -14.63
C SER A 75 7.22 -0.75 -16.09
N GLY A 76 5.95 -0.99 -16.42
CA GLY A 76 5.38 -0.70 -17.74
C GLY A 76 4.70 0.66 -17.87
N LEU A 77 4.81 1.55 -16.87
CA LEU A 77 4.20 2.89 -16.92
C LEU A 77 5.15 3.92 -17.53
N ASP A 78 4.59 4.83 -18.34
CA ASP A 78 5.32 5.96 -18.94
C ASP A 78 5.12 7.30 -18.20
N SER A 79 4.19 7.34 -17.25
CA SER A 79 3.76 8.55 -16.54
C SER A 79 3.39 8.27 -15.08
N TYR A 80 3.67 9.26 -14.23
CA TYR A 80 3.19 9.28 -12.85
C TYR A 80 1.69 9.65 -12.83
N ASP A 81 1.35 10.75 -13.48
CA ASP A 81 -0.03 11.18 -13.70
C ASP A 81 -0.35 11.13 -15.21
N PRO A 82 -1.37 10.39 -15.67
CA PRO A 82 -2.34 9.63 -14.90
C PRO A 82 -1.94 8.17 -14.62
N GLY A 83 -0.80 7.70 -15.16
CA GLY A 83 -0.42 6.28 -15.17
C GLY A 83 -0.39 5.61 -13.79
N PHE A 84 0.47 6.10 -12.91
CA PHE A 84 0.62 5.56 -11.56
C PHE A 84 -0.63 5.77 -10.71
N PHE A 85 -1.30 6.92 -10.82
CA PHE A 85 -2.57 7.17 -10.11
C PHE A 85 -3.65 6.17 -10.49
N ASN A 86 -3.87 5.92 -11.77
CA ASN A 86 -4.83 4.93 -12.22
C ASN A 86 -4.46 3.52 -11.77
N LEU A 87 -3.16 3.20 -11.69
CA LEU A 87 -2.71 1.92 -11.15
C LEU A 87 -3.03 1.80 -9.65
N MET A 88 -2.74 2.84 -8.84
CA MET A 88 -3.08 2.88 -7.42
C MET A 88 -4.59 2.70 -7.18
N LEU A 89 -5.43 3.33 -8.01
CA LEU A 89 -6.89 3.20 -7.90
C LEU A 89 -7.39 1.79 -8.22
N ARG A 90 -6.81 1.13 -9.23
CA ARG A 90 -7.13 -0.27 -9.56
C ARG A 90 -6.70 -1.23 -8.45
N HIS A 91 -5.59 -0.94 -7.77
CA HIS A 91 -5.02 -1.76 -6.70
C HIS A 91 -5.23 -1.14 -5.31
N LYS A 92 -6.39 -0.52 -5.10
CA LYS A 92 -6.69 0.22 -3.87
C LYS A 92 -6.45 -0.60 -2.60
N TYR A 93 -6.83 -1.87 -2.59
CA TYR A 93 -6.58 -2.76 -1.45
C TYR A 93 -5.08 -2.95 -1.15
N VAL A 94 -4.22 -2.99 -2.18
CA VAL A 94 -2.76 -3.04 -2.00
C VAL A 94 -2.26 -1.76 -1.35
N CYS A 95 -2.71 -0.60 -1.83
CA CYS A 95 -2.34 0.70 -1.25
C CYS A 95 -2.77 0.79 0.23
N PHE A 96 -4.01 0.40 0.55
CA PHE A 96 -4.54 0.49 1.90
C PHE A 96 -3.96 -0.55 2.85
N PHE A 97 -3.66 -1.75 2.38
CA PHE A 97 -2.90 -2.71 3.17
C PHE A 97 -1.53 -2.13 3.54
N HIS A 98 -0.83 -1.55 2.57
CA HIS A 98 0.47 -0.92 2.80
C HIS A 98 0.39 0.25 3.79
N ILE A 99 -0.64 1.11 3.68
CA ILE A 99 -0.93 2.18 4.64
C ILE A 99 -1.11 1.64 6.07
N GLN A 100 -1.76 0.49 6.21
CA GLN A 100 -2.00 -0.10 7.52
C GLN A 100 -0.72 -0.65 8.15
N LEU A 101 0.26 -1.09 7.36
CA LEU A 101 1.58 -1.47 7.89
C LEU A 101 2.29 -0.30 8.57
N VAL A 102 2.31 0.87 7.95
CA VAL A 102 2.98 2.07 8.52
C VAL A 102 2.18 2.71 9.65
N ARG A 103 0.85 2.67 9.60
CA ARG A 103 -0.01 3.12 10.72
C ARG A 103 0.20 2.26 11.97
N ASN A 104 0.48 0.98 11.78
CA ASN A 104 0.74 0.02 12.85
C ASN A 104 2.24 -0.31 13.01
N ARG A 105 3.14 0.62 12.65
CA ARG A 105 4.60 0.44 12.68
C ARG A 105 5.22 0.06 14.03
N HIS A 106 4.46 0.19 15.12
CA HIS A 106 4.88 -0.29 16.44
C HIS A 106 4.96 -1.83 16.51
N VAL A 107 4.30 -2.53 15.58
CA VAL A 107 4.42 -3.97 15.40
C VAL A 107 5.57 -4.26 14.44
N LYS A 108 6.63 -4.90 14.96
CA LYS A 108 7.89 -5.12 14.24
C LYS A 108 7.73 -5.74 12.85
N PHE A 109 6.94 -6.81 12.71
CA PHE A 109 6.81 -7.48 11.41
C PHE A 109 5.99 -6.68 10.39
N PHE A 110 5.17 -5.70 10.84
CA PHE A 110 4.49 -4.79 9.92
C PHE A 110 5.45 -3.77 9.33
N ILE A 111 6.30 -3.14 10.15
CA ILE A 111 7.29 -2.19 9.63
C ILE A 111 8.32 -2.89 8.75
N GLU A 112 8.75 -4.10 9.10
CA GLU A 112 9.63 -4.90 8.24
C GLU A 112 8.97 -5.25 6.89
N GLY A 113 7.65 -5.50 6.89
CA GLY A 113 6.87 -5.70 5.67
C GLY A 113 6.78 -4.44 4.81
N HIS A 114 6.49 -3.30 5.43
CA HIS A 114 6.44 -2.00 4.77
C HIS A 114 7.77 -1.66 4.10
N ASP A 115 8.87 -1.76 4.84
CA ASP A 115 10.20 -1.37 4.35
C ASP A 115 10.66 -2.27 3.20
N ARG A 116 10.46 -3.60 3.34
CA ARG A 116 10.73 -4.56 2.25
C ARG A 116 9.94 -4.24 0.98
N ASN A 117 8.69 -3.81 1.11
CA ASN A 117 7.85 -3.48 -0.04
C ASN A 117 8.26 -2.13 -0.67
N ASN A 118 8.64 -1.13 0.13
CA ASN A 118 9.18 0.13 -0.40
C ASN A 118 10.50 -0.05 -1.16
N MET A 119 11.37 -0.97 -0.72
CA MET A 119 12.59 -1.32 -1.46
C MET A 119 12.32 -1.83 -2.88
N LYS A 120 11.13 -2.37 -3.14
CA LYS A 120 10.69 -2.82 -4.48
C LYS A 120 10.04 -1.69 -5.28
N ILE A 121 9.22 -0.87 -4.62
CA ILE A 121 8.36 0.12 -5.27
C ILE A 121 9.08 1.44 -5.54
N ASP A 122 9.83 1.97 -4.58
CA ASP A 122 10.44 3.30 -4.67
C ASP A 122 11.38 3.44 -5.89
N PRO A 123 12.25 2.46 -6.23
CA PRO A 123 13.09 2.55 -7.42
C PRO A 123 12.32 2.66 -8.75
N LEU A 124 11.06 2.21 -8.77
CA LEU A 124 10.20 2.25 -9.96
C LEU A 124 9.37 3.54 -10.03
N VAL A 125 8.91 4.02 -8.88
CA VAL A 125 7.99 5.17 -8.80
C VAL A 125 8.73 6.51 -8.81
N ILE A 126 9.87 6.61 -8.13
CA ILE A 126 10.62 7.88 -8.01
C ILE A 126 11.07 8.42 -9.38
N PRO A 127 11.54 7.62 -10.35
CA PRO A 127 11.85 8.12 -11.69
C PRO A 127 10.64 8.70 -12.42
N LEU A 128 9.46 8.08 -12.30
CA LEU A 128 8.21 8.61 -12.86
C LEU A 128 7.85 9.94 -12.22
N PHE A 129 7.96 10.02 -10.89
CA PHE A 129 7.71 11.23 -10.12
C PHE A 129 8.69 12.36 -10.47
N SER A 130 9.99 12.06 -10.54
CA SER A 130 11.06 12.99 -10.93
C SER A 130 10.79 13.61 -12.30
N LYS A 131 10.40 12.79 -13.29
CA LYS A 131 9.97 13.25 -14.61
C LYS A 131 8.74 14.16 -14.54
N GLU A 132 7.76 13.80 -13.71
CA GLU A 132 6.50 14.53 -13.54
C GLU A 132 6.70 15.94 -12.95
N ILE A 133 7.64 16.09 -12.02
CA ILE A 133 7.94 17.39 -11.40
C ILE A 133 9.10 18.14 -12.07
N GLY A 134 9.77 17.53 -13.04
CA GLY A 134 10.88 18.14 -13.78
C GLY A 134 12.16 18.36 -12.96
N LEU A 135 12.41 17.53 -11.94
CA LEU A 135 13.62 17.62 -11.09
C LEU A 135 14.56 16.44 -11.32
N PRO A 136 15.89 16.62 -11.17
CA PRO A 136 16.84 15.51 -11.12
C PRO A 136 16.45 14.48 -10.06
N LEU A 137 16.81 13.21 -10.28
CA LEU A 137 16.39 12.09 -9.43
C LEU A 137 16.79 12.30 -7.97
N GLU A 138 18.04 12.72 -7.74
CA GLU A 138 18.62 12.93 -6.43
C GLU A 138 17.90 14.04 -5.65
N VAL A 139 17.44 15.05 -6.37
CA VAL A 139 16.67 16.16 -5.81
C VAL A 139 15.24 15.70 -5.53
N ALA A 140 14.63 14.88 -6.39
CA ALA A 140 13.24 14.46 -6.28
C ALA A 140 12.95 13.49 -5.11
N ILE A 141 13.94 12.71 -4.66
CA ILE A 141 13.78 11.72 -3.57
C ILE A 141 13.14 12.31 -2.29
N PRO A 142 13.71 13.34 -1.63
CA PRO A 142 13.13 13.90 -0.41
C PRO A 142 11.72 14.48 -0.63
N TYR A 143 11.42 14.98 -1.82
CA TYR A 143 10.08 15.47 -2.17
C TYR A 143 9.08 14.31 -2.33
N TYR A 144 9.50 13.21 -2.93
CA TYR A 144 8.68 12.01 -3.04
C TYR A 144 8.35 11.46 -1.64
N GLU A 145 9.33 11.41 -0.74
CA GLU A 145 9.11 10.99 0.65
C GLU A 145 8.09 11.90 1.35
N ALA A 146 8.22 13.22 1.22
CA ALA A 146 7.28 14.18 1.79
C ALA A 146 5.86 14.06 1.19
N LEU A 147 5.75 13.85 -0.13
CA LEU A 147 4.47 13.61 -0.80
C LEU A 147 3.84 12.30 -0.30
N ARG A 148 4.62 11.23 -0.20
CA ARG A 148 4.18 9.93 0.32
C ARG A 148 3.67 10.07 1.75
N ASP A 149 4.40 10.72 2.64
CA ASP A 149 3.97 10.93 4.02
C ASP A 149 2.67 11.75 4.11
N THR A 150 2.56 12.76 3.26
CA THR A 150 1.33 13.57 3.15
C THR A 150 0.15 12.74 2.63
N PHE A 151 0.39 11.86 1.66
CA PHE A 151 -0.62 10.91 1.17
C PHE A 151 -1.07 9.96 2.28
N LEU A 152 -0.13 9.30 2.96
CA LEU A 152 -0.41 8.30 4.00
C LEU A 152 -1.23 8.87 5.18
N THR A 153 -1.04 10.17 5.48
CA THR A 153 -1.75 10.88 6.54
C THR A 153 -3.15 11.37 6.13
N ARG A 154 -3.35 11.76 4.87
CA ARG A 154 -4.61 12.37 4.39
C ARG A 154 -5.57 11.40 3.72
N VAL A 155 -5.07 10.30 3.18
CA VAL A 155 -5.88 9.39 2.38
C VAL A 155 -6.87 8.60 3.24
N ASP A 156 -8.11 8.56 2.77
CA ASP A 156 -9.19 7.74 3.35
C ASP A 156 -9.74 6.79 2.28
N TYR A 157 -10.15 5.59 2.72
CA TYR A 157 -10.63 4.54 1.81
C TYR A 157 -11.83 4.99 0.99
N ARG A 158 -12.70 5.84 1.53
CA ARG A 158 -13.91 6.31 0.84
C ARG A 158 -13.61 7.46 -0.12
N THR A 159 -12.50 8.18 0.08
CA THR A 159 -12.19 9.41 -0.65
C THR A 159 -11.04 9.27 -1.65
N MET A 160 -10.28 8.16 -1.61
CA MET A 160 -9.25 7.91 -2.61
C MET A 160 -9.89 7.66 -3.99
N ASN A 161 -9.83 8.69 -4.83
CA ASN A 161 -10.21 8.76 -6.24
C ASN A 161 -9.14 9.54 -7.01
N TYR A 162 -9.31 9.68 -8.33
CA TYR A 162 -8.32 10.37 -9.17
C TYR A 162 -8.19 11.84 -8.79
N GLU A 163 -9.30 12.52 -8.53
CA GLU A 163 -9.34 13.93 -8.16
C GLU A 163 -8.56 14.21 -6.87
N PHE A 164 -8.65 13.31 -5.89
CA PHE A 164 -7.87 13.39 -4.66
C PHE A 164 -6.36 13.25 -4.94
N LEU A 165 -5.96 12.23 -5.70
CA LEU A 165 -4.54 11.97 -6.01
C LEU A 165 -3.93 13.11 -6.84
N HIS A 166 -4.62 13.50 -7.92
CA HIS A 166 -4.24 14.61 -8.77
C HIS A 166 -4.20 15.92 -7.98
N GLY A 167 -5.25 16.22 -7.20
CA GLY A 167 -5.30 17.44 -6.39
C GLY A 167 -4.20 17.53 -5.33
N LEU A 168 -3.83 16.40 -4.72
CA LEU A 168 -2.70 16.33 -3.80
C LEU A 168 -1.37 16.62 -4.52
N MET A 169 -1.19 16.06 -5.72
CA MET A 169 0.01 16.26 -6.53
C MET A 169 0.14 17.71 -7.02
N GLU A 170 -0.96 18.32 -7.49
CA GLU A 170 -0.95 19.72 -7.92
C GLU A 170 -0.65 20.66 -6.74
N GLN A 171 -1.25 20.43 -5.57
CA GLN A 171 -0.89 21.14 -4.34
C GLN A 171 0.62 21.04 -4.07
N PHE A 172 1.18 19.84 -4.19
CA PHE A 172 2.60 19.62 -3.97
C PHE A 172 3.48 20.34 -5.00
N LYS A 173 3.16 20.24 -6.29
CA LYS A 173 3.89 20.93 -7.38
C LYS A 173 3.94 22.45 -7.18
N THR A 174 2.89 23.07 -6.65
CA THR A 174 2.92 24.52 -6.36
C THR A 174 3.93 24.92 -5.28
N MET A 175 4.30 24.00 -4.38
CA MET A 175 5.25 24.26 -3.30
C MET A 175 6.71 24.08 -3.73
N VAL A 176 6.97 23.21 -4.72
CA VAL A 176 8.32 22.87 -5.19
C VAL A 176 9.16 24.11 -5.58
N PRO A 177 8.67 25.07 -6.39
CA PRO A 177 9.45 26.27 -6.74
C PRO A 177 9.79 27.15 -5.53
N MET A 178 8.91 27.20 -4.51
CA MET A 178 9.16 27.99 -3.30
C MET A 178 10.31 27.40 -2.47
N ILE A 179 10.43 26.08 -2.46
CA ILE A 179 11.47 25.35 -1.72
C ILE A 179 12.83 25.52 -2.43
N LEU A 180 12.87 25.35 -3.75
CA LEU A 180 14.11 25.49 -4.55
C LEU A 180 14.71 26.92 -4.50
N ASN A 181 13.85 27.94 -4.47
CA ASN A 181 14.29 29.34 -4.36
C ASN A 181 14.84 29.68 -2.97
N ASN A 182 14.36 29.01 -1.91
CA ASN A 182 14.85 29.23 -0.54
C ASN A 182 16.18 28.53 -0.27
N GLU A 183 16.45 27.37 -0.86
CA GLU A 183 17.77 26.70 -0.75
C GLU A 183 18.88 27.48 -1.47
N SER A 184 18.54 28.15 -2.57
CA SER A 184 19.46 29.02 -3.32
C SER A 184 19.85 30.31 -2.57
N GLY A 185 19.09 30.69 -1.53
CA GLY A 185 19.31 31.89 -0.73
C GLY A 185 20.24 31.71 0.48
N ASN A 186 20.49 30.46 0.92
CA ASN A 186 21.32 30.15 2.09
C ASN A 186 22.81 29.91 1.77
N HIS A 187 23.22 30.13 0.52
CA HIS A 187 24.62 30.04 0.06
C HIS A 187 25.21 31.38 -0.43
N LYS A 188 24.71 32.52 0.07
CA LYS A 188 25.34 33.83 -0.15
C LYS A 188 25.80 34.46 1.15
#